data_AF-A0A5E6N501-F1
#
_entry.id   AF-A0A5E6N501-F1
#
_cell.length_a   1.000
_cell.length_b   1.000
_cell.length_c   1.000
_cell.angle_alpha   90.00
_cell.angle_beta   90.00
_cell.angle_gamma   90.00
#
_symmetry.space_group_name_H-M   'P 1'
#
loop_
_entity.id
_entity.type
_entity.pdbx_description
1 polymer ?
#
loop_
_entity_poly.entity_id
_entity_poly.type
_entity_poly.pdbx_seq_one_letter_code
_entity_poly.pdbx_strand_id
1 'polypeptide(L)'
;MHPLVLSIPRFIQLGMPLPPLKPMAQSRRGVTQILEVQVCPLVVAIPRFIQLMVPLPPLKTDGSITAWGDSDAGGAGAPSGSGYTKIYSTRHAFAALKADGSITAWGNSNAGGTGAPSGSGYTKIYSTDSAFAAFKTNGSITAWGNSDTGGTGAPSGSGYTKIYSTYGAFAAV
;
A
#
# COMPACT_ATOMS: atom_id res chain seq x y z
N MET A 1 26.94 2.31 -26.62
CA MET A 1 25.69 2.99 -26.23
C MET A 1 26.02 3.95 -25.10
N HIS A 2 26.08 5.24 -25.45
CA HIS A 2 25.99 6.49 -24.67
C HIS A 2 26.77 6.68 -23.35
N PRO A 3 27.75 7.61 -23.30
CA PRO A 3 28.35 8.11 -22.07
C PRO A 3 27.54 9.24 -21.41
N LEU A 4 27.67 9.33 -20.07
CA LEU A 4 27.10 10.35 -19.18
C LEU A 4 27.57 11.78 -19.53
N VAL A 5 26.62 12.70 -19.65
CA VAL A 5 26.89 14.15 -19.70
C VAL A 5 26.36 14.78 -18.41
N LEU A 6 27.29 15.20 -17.55
CA LEU A 6 27.04 16.07 -16.39
C LEU A 6 26.96 17.52 -16.90
N SER A 7 25.78 18.12 -16.94
CA SER A 7 25.62 19.55 -17.29
C SER A 7 25.41 20.38 -16.02
N ILE A 8 26.47 21.07 -15.60
CA ILE A 8 26.46 22.11 -14.58
C ILE A 8 25.90 23.39 -15.21
N PRO A 9 24.77 23.97 -14.75
CA PRO A 9 24.30 25.23 -15.30
C PRO A 9 25.09 26.41 -14.71
N ARG A 10 25.70 27.18 -15.62
CA ARG A 10 26.46 28.40 -15.34
C ARG A 10 25.55 29.54 -14.85
N PHE A 11 26.03 30.23 -13.82
CA PHE A 11 25.55 31.49 -13.26
C PHE A 11 25.49 32.58 -14.35
N ILE A 12 24.34 33.23 -14.55
CA ILE A 12 24.25 34.47 -15.34
C ILE A 12 23.85 35.61 -14.40
N GLN A 13 24.71 36.63 -14.43
CA GLN A 13 24.80 37.80 -13.58
C GLN A 13 23.69 38.81 -13.89
N LEU A 14 22.86 39.17 -12.89
CA LEU A 14 21.81 40.19 -13.01
C LEU A 14 22.45 41.59 -12.96
N GLY A 15 22.53 42.26 -14.11
CA GLY A 15 22.83 43.68 -14.21
C GLY A 15 21.65 44.43 -14.81
N MET A 16 20.80 45.03 -13.98
CA MET A 16 19.77 45.97 -14.44
C MET A 16 19.89 47.30 -13.68
N PRO A 17 19.98 48.45 -14.37
CA PRO A 17 20.00 49.75 -13.73
C PRO A 17 18.57 50.21 -13.39
N LEU A 18 18.40 50.80 -12.21
CA LEU A 18 17.14 51.40 -11.76
C LEU A 18 16.79 52.67 -12.57
N PRO A 19 15.55 52.84 -13.06
CA PRO A 19 15.11 54.11 -13.64
C PRO A 19 14.67 55.11 -12.54
N PRO A 20 14.87 56.43 -12.73
CA PRO A 20 14.50 57.43 -11.74
C PRO A 20 13.00 57.76 -11.77
N LEU A 21 12.41 57.93 -10.58
CA LEU A 21 11.04 58.38 -10.37
C LEU A 21 10.90 59.89 -10.68
N LYS A 22 9.85 60.28 -11.41
CA LYS A 22 9.52 61.69 -11.71
C LYS A 22 8.13 62.05 -11.14
N PRO A 23 7.93 63.22 -10.50
CA PRO A 23 6.64 63.56 -9.88
C PRO A 23 5.59 64.18 -10.83
N MET A 24 4.35 64.08 -10.36
CA MET A 24 3.02 64.30 -10.97
C MET A 24 2.65 65.77 -11.25
N ALA A 25 1.88 66.05 -12.32
CA ALA A 25 1.01 67.23 -12.47
C ALA A 25 -0.13 66.97 -13.50
N GLN A 26 -1.36 67.41 -13.19
CA GLN A 26 -2.59 67.28 -14.01
C GLN A 26 -2.81 68.50 -14.94
N SER A 27 -3.51 68.35 -16.08
CA SER A 27 -4.59 69.28 -16.53
C SER A 27 -5.38 68.79 -17.77
N ARG A 28 -6.60 69.33 -17.94
CA ARG A 28 -7.76 68.90 -18.76
C ARG A 28 -7.75 69.36 -20.24
N ARG A 29 -8.28 68.54 -21.16
CA ARG A 29 -9.31 68.88 -22.20
C ARG A 29 -9.51 67.67 -23.14
N GLY A 30 -10.76 67.39 -23.51
CA GLY A 30 -11.16 66.18 -24.24
C GLY A 30 -11.14 66.26 -25.76
N VAL A 31 -11.43 65.13 -26.40
CA VAL A 31 -12.18 64.91 -27.66
C VAL A 31 -12.32 63.39 -27.84
N THR A 32 -13.52 62.95 -28.22
CA THR A 32 -13.98 61.58 -28.48
C THR A 32 -13.42 61.03 -29.80
N GLN A 33 -12.92 59.79 -29.82
CA GLN A 33 -13.17 58.82 -30.89
C GLN A 33 -12.82 57.40 -30.42
N ILE A 34 -13.76 56.49 -30.67
CA ILE A 34 -13.76 55.08 -30.28
C ILE A 34 -12.75 54.33 -31.16
N LEU A 35 -11.77 53.69 -30.54
CA LEU A 35 -11.26 52.41 -31.03
C LEU A 35 -11.10 51.51 -29.81
N GLU A 36 -11.92 50.46 -29.76
CA GLU A 36 -11.74 49.37 -28.81
C GLU A 36 -10.29 48.88 -28.88
N VAL A 37 -9.57 48.98 -27.76
CA VAL A 37 -8.50 48.05 -27.46
C VAL A 37 -8.86 47.46 -26.12
N GLN A 38 -9.26 46.20 -26.19
CA GLN A 38 -9.66 45.31 -25.12
C GLN A 38 -9.07 45.68 -23.76
N VAL A 39 -9.97 45.93 -22.82
CA VAL A 39 -9.70 45.83 -21.39
C VAL A 39 -9.15 44.41 -21.16
N CYS A 40 -7.86 44.28 -20.86
CA CYS A 40 -7.33 43.10 -20.22
C CYS A 40 -7.35 43.33 -18.71
N PRO A 41 -8.23 42.64 -17.96
CA PRO A 41 -7.90 42.31 -16.60
C PRO A 41 -7.95 40.80 -16.46
N LEU A 42 -6.77 40.20 -16.48
CA LEU A 42 -6.44 39.18 -15.49
C LEU A 42 -7.18 37.81 -15.56
N VAL A 43 -7.67 37.36 -16.72
CA VAL A 43 -8.29 36.02 -16.83
C VAL A 43 -7.57 35.06 -17.80
N VAL A 44 -6.58 35.51 -18.57
CA VAL A 44 -5.90 34.63 -19.57
C VAL A 44 -4.58 34.02 -19.06
N ALA A 45 -4.17 34.28 -17.82
CA ALA A 45 -2.90 33.77 -17.30
C ALA A 45 -3.01 33.26 -15.86
N ILE A 46 -3.85 32.24 -15.65
CA ILE A 46 -3.39 31.15 -14.79
C ILE A 46 -2.81 30.12 -15.76
N PRO A 47 -1.48 30.11 -15.98
CA PRO A 47 -0.87 29.06 -16.77
C PRO A 47 -1.26 27.78 -16.04
N ARG A 48 -1.92 26.85 -16.76
CA ARG A 48 -2.25 25.50 -16.31
C ARG A 48 -1.29 25.07 -15.21
N PHE A 49 -1.69 25.29 -13.95
CA PHE A 49 -0.96 24.79 -12.80
C PHE A 49 -1.35 23.34 -12.73
N ILE A 50 -0.72 22.59 -13.64
CA ILE A 50 -0.42 21.18 -13.61
C ILE A 50 -1.33 20.43 -12.63
N GLN A 51 -2.59 20.20 -13.03
CA GLN A 51 -3.26 18.96 -12.63
C GLN A 51 -2.55 17.82 -13.38
N LEU A 52 -1.31 17.53 -13.00
CA LEU A 52 -0.84 16.15 -12.91
C LEU A 52 -1.46 15.58 -11.62
N MET A 53 -2.79 15.63 -11.53
CA MET A 53 -3.51 14.61 -10.77
C MET A 53 -3.34 13.35 -11.61
N VAL A 54 -2.17 12.69 -11.46
CA VAL A 54 -2.15 11.25 -11.61
C VAL A 54 -3.23 10.79 -10.62
N PRO A 55 -4.36 10.21 -11.09
CA PRO A 55 -5.32 9.69 -10.16
C PRO A 55 -4.54 8.73 -9.25
N LEU A 56 -4.57 9.00 -7.94
CA LEU A 56 -3.98 8.09 -6.96
C LEU A 56 -4.49 6.70 -7.34
N PRO A 57 -3.60 5.69 -7.46
CA PRO A 57 -4.03 4.35 -7.82
C PRO A 57 -5.17 3.97 -6.88
N PRO A 58 -6.30 3.45 -7.39
CA PRO A 58 -7.44 3.11 -6.56
C PRO A 58 -6.95 2.24 -5.41
N LEU A 59 -7.29 2.63 -4.18
CA LEU A 59 -7.11 1.77 -3.01
C LEU A 59 -7.73 0.42 -3.38
N LYS A 60 -6.95 -0.65 -3.27
CA LYS A 60 -7.43 -2.03 -3.48
C LYS A 60 -8.42 -2.37 -2.37
N THR A 61 -9.67 -1.93 -2.52
CA THR A 61 -10.77 -2.21 -1.59
C THR A 61 -11.40 -3.56 -1.85
N ASP A 62 -11.05 -4.21 -2.96
CA ASP A 62 -11.54 -5.54 -3.31
C ASP A 62 -10.93 -6.64 -2.44
N GLY A 63 -9.87 -6.35 -1.67
CA GLY A 63 -9.15 -7.35 -0.87
C GLY A 63 -8.27 -8.26 -1.71
N SER A 64 -7.76 -7.77 -2.86
CA SER A 64 -6.69 -8.44 -3.61
C SER A 64 -5.34 -8.33 -2.91
N ILE A 65 -4.50 -9.34 -3.07
CA ILE A 65 -3.17 -9.42 -2.43
C ILE A 65 -2.07 -9.11 -3.45
N THR A 66 -1.07 -8.36 -3.03
CA THR A 66 0.17 -8.17 -3.78
C THR A 66 1.33 -8.36 -2.81
N ALA A 67 2.25 -9.24 -3.16
CA ALA A 67 3.46 -9.51 -2.40
C ALA A 67 4.69 -9.00 -3.15
N TRP A 68 5.73 -8.68 -2.40
CA TRP A 68 7.04 -8.25 -2.90
C TRP A 68 8.12 -8.67 -1.89
N GLY A 69 9.37 -8.75 -2.35
CA GLY A 69 10.52 -9.15 -1.53
C GLY A 69 11.11 -10.48 -1.97
N ASP A 70 11.76 -11.18 -1.03
CA ASP A 70 12.35 -12.50 -1.26
C ASP A 70 11.28 -13.52 -1.67
N SER A 71 11.43 -14.12 -2.84
CA SER A 71 10.50 -15.12 -3.38
C SER A 71 10.36 -16.34 -2.50
N ASP A 72 11.45 -16.76 -1.84
CA ASP A 72 11.46 -17.94 -0.98
C ASP A 72 10.77 -17.68 0.35
N ALA A 73 10.60 -16.40 0.72
CA ALA A 73 9.88 -15.94 1.90
C ALA A 73 8.44 -15.48 1.61
N GLY A 74 7.91 -15.77 0.41
CA GLY A 74 6.55 -15.37 0.02
C GLY A 74 6.44 -13.97 -0.58
N GLY A 75 7.56 -13.36 -0.96
CA GLY A 75 7.60 -12.14 -1.78
C GLY A 75 7.11 -12.33 -3.21
N ALA A 76 6.87 -13.58 -3.62
CA ALA A 76 6.20 -13.98 -4.85
C ALA A 76 5.14 -15.05 -4.55
N GLY A 77 4.26 -15.32 -5.52
CA GLY A 77 3.26 -16.40 -5.40
C GLY A 77 2.06 -16.08 -4.50
N ALA A 78 1.82 -14.79 -4.21
CA ALA A 78 0.58 -14.38 -3.55
C ALA A 78 -0.65 -14.89 -4.32
N PRO A 79 -1.71 -15.30 -3.62
CA PRO A 79 -2.86 -15.91 -4.28
C PRO A 79 -3.59 -14.91 -5.14
N SER A 80 -4.08 -15.38 -6.29
CA SER A 80 -4.95 -14.61 -7.15
C SER A 80 -6.34 -14.44 -6.53
N GLY A 81 -7.08 -13.46 -7.05
CA GLY A 81 -8.43 -13.14 -6.61
C GLY A 81 -8.49 -12.05 -5.54
N SER A 82 -9.67 -11.91 -4.97
CA SER A 82 -10.06 -10.83 -4.07
C SER A 82 -10.88 -11.37 -2.89
N GLY A 83 -11.33 -10.48 -2.00
CA GLY A 83 -12.12 -10.83 -0.82
C GLY A 83 -11.32 -11.31 0.39
N TYR A 84 -9.98 -11.18 0.35
CA TYR A 84 -9.15 -11.40 1.52
C TYR A 84 -9.30 -10.22 2.49
N THR A 85 -9.48 -10.54 3.77
CA THR A 85 -9.78 -9.55 4.82
C THR A 85 -8.63 -9.37 5.80
N LYS A 86 -7.77 -10.39 5.93
CA LYS A 86 -6.63 -10.40 6.86
C LYS A 86 -5.50 -11.23 6.26
N ILE A 87 -4.26 -10.83 6.57
CA ILE A 87 -3.04 -11.57 6.27
C ILE A 87 -2.26 -11.77 7.57
N TYR A 88 -1.67 -12.94 7.70
CA TYR A 88 -0.82 -13.37 8.81
C TYR A 88 0.49 -13.87 8.24
N SER A 89 1.58 -13.75 8.99
CA SER A 89 2.90 -14.14 8.53
C SER A 89 3.61 -15.03 9.55
N THR A 90 4.43 -15.93 9.04
CA THR A 90 5.56 -16.55 9.75
C THR A 90 6.85 -15.88 9.25
N ARG A 91 8.02 -16.44 9.58
CA ARG A 91 9.31 -15.91 9.13
C ARG A 91 9.49 -15.97 7.62
N HIS A 92 8.92 -16.97 6.95
CA HIS A 92 9.12 -17.23 5.52
C HIS A 92 7.82 -17.57 4.75
N ALA A 93 6.65 -17.38 5.35
CA ALA A 93 5.37 -17.64 4.69
C ALA A 93 4.26 -16.71 5.16
N PHE A 94 3.17 -16.71 4.40
CA PHE A 94 1.96 -15.98 4.70
C PHE A 94 0.72 -16.87 4.63
N ALA A 95 -0.31 -16.47 5.37
CA ALA A 95 -1.64 -17.03 5.29
C ALA A 95 -2.67 -15.89 5.23
N ALA A 96 -3.60 -15.97 4.29
CA ALA A 96 -4.67 -15.00 4.11
C ALA A 96 -6.04 -15.61 4.41
N LEU A 97 -6.89 -14.83 5.08
CA LEU A 97 -8.23 -15.21 5.49
C LEU A 97 -9.28 -14.41 4.71
N LYS A 98 -10.24 -15.09 4.09
CA LYS A 98 -11.39 -14.47 3.43
C LYS A 98 -12.57 -14.25 4.38
N ALA A 99 -13.54 -13.45 3.93
CA ALA A 99 -14.75 -13.15 4.71
C ALA A 99 -15.62 -14.39 4.99
N ASP A 100 -15.61 -15.38 4.09
CA ASP A 100 -16.27 -16.68 4.32
C ASP A 100 -15.51 -17.58 5.31
N GLY A 101 -14.32 -17.16 5.73
CA GLY A 101 -13.44 -17.89 6.62
C GLY A 101 -12.62 -18.97 5.94
N SER A 102 -12.48 -18.97 4.61
CA SER A 102 -11.50 -19.81 3.91
C SER A 102 -10.09 -19.23 3.99
N ILE A 103 -9.08 -20.11 3.96
CA ILE A 103 -7.66 -19.76 4.16
C ILE A 103 -6.85 -20.16 2.93
N THR A 104 -5.98 -19.27 2.48
CA THR A 104 -4.94 -19.57 1.49
C THR A 104 -3.56 -19.25 2.06
N ALA A 105 -2.58 -20.12 1.88
CA ALA A 105 -1.19 -19.87 2.27
C ALA A 105 -0.24 -19.85 1.06
N TRP A 106 0.87 -19.12 1.20
CA TRP A 106 1.95 -19.07 0.20
C TRP A 106 3.31 -18.75 0.87
N GLY A 107 4.40 -18.95 0.13
CA GLY A 107 5.78 -18.82 0.60
C GLY A 107 6.42 -20.17 0.89
N ASN A 108 7.39 -20.21 1.80
CA ASN A 108 8.15 -21.41 2.12
C ASN A 108 7.25 -22.52 2.68
N SER A 109 7.29 -23.71 2.08
CA SER A 109 6.46 -24.86 2.49
C SER A 109 6.74 -25.31 3.93
N ASN A 110 8.01 -25.31 4.35
CA ASN A 110 8.39 -25.68 5.71
C ASN A 110 7.93 -24.65 6.75
N ALA A 111 7.75 -23.38 6.38
CA ALA A 111 7.25 -22.33 7.27
C ALA A 111 5.72 -22.16 7.24
N GLY A 112 4.98 -23.13 6.68
CA GLY A 112 3.51 -23.09 6.60
C GLY A 112 2.97 -22.40 5.35
N GLY A 113 3.80 -22.13 4.34
CA GLY A 113 3.38 -21.60 3.04
C GLY A 113 2.56 -22.59 2.20
N THR A 114 2.44 -23.83 2.67
CA THR A 114 1.58 -24.88 2.11
C THR A 114 0.85 -25.63 3.21
N GLY A 115 -0.21 -26.37 2.87
CA GLY A 115 -0.93 -27.20 3.83
C GLY A 115 -1.93 -26.45 4.71
N ALA A 116 -2.32 -25.23 4.32
CA ALA A 116 -3.43 -24.53 4.96
C ALA A 116 -4.70 -25.41 4.92
N PRO A 117 -5.53 -25.39 5.98
CA PRO A 117 -6.68 -26.26 6.07
C PRO A 117 -7.73 -25.90 5.03
N SER A 118 -8.36 -26.93 4.47
CA SER A 118 -9.49 -26.76 3.56
C SER A 118 -10.77 -26.36 4.29
N GLY A 119 -11.72 -25.83 3.52
CA GLY A 119 -13.03 -25.41 4.02
C GLY A 119 -13.07 -23.95 4.47
N SER A 120 -14.14 -23.61 5.18
CA SER A 120 -14.49 -22.24 5.57
C SER A 120 -14.88 -22.14 7.06
N GLY A 121 -15.25 -20.94 7.50
CA GLY A 121 -15.67 -20.69 8.88
C GLY A 121 -14.53 -20.50 9.89
N TYR A 122 -13.28 -20.36 9.44
CA TYR A 122 -12.21 -19.85 10.28
C TYR A 122 -12.39 -18.35 10.50
N THR A 123 -12.17 -17.88 11.72
CA THR A 123 -12.35 -16.47 12.09
C THR A 123 -11.05 -15.76 12.40
N LYS A 124 -10.00 -16.53 12.72
CA LYS A 124 -8.70 -16.00 13.10
C LYS A 124 -7.58 -17.00 12.85
N ILE A 125 -6.40 -16.48 12.56
CA ILE A 125 -5.15 -17.24 12.47
C ILE A 125 -4.18 -16.65 13.50
N TYR A 126 -3.33 -17.51 14.04
CA TYR A 126 -2.21 -17.21 14.92
C TYR A 126 -0.94 -17.80 14.31
N SER A 127 0.21 -17.18 14.59
CA SER A 127 1.49 -17.61 14.04
C SER A 127 2.53 -17.83 15.13
N THR A 128 3.45 -18.75 14.86
CA THR A 128 4.77 -18.88 15.49
C THR A 128 5.84 -18.51 14.46
N ASP A 129 7.11 -18.84 14.70
CA ASP A 129 8.19 -18.58 13.74
C ASP A 129 7.97 -19.26 12.39
N SER A 130 7.46 -20.49 12.37
CA SER A 130 7.37 -21.33 11.17
C SER A 130 6.08 -22.16 11.10
N ALA A 131 5.06 -21.84 11.89
CA ALA A 131 3.76 -22.50 11.85
C ALA A 131 2.58 -21.55 12.10
N PHE A 132 1.39 -22.03 11.77
CA PHE A 132 0.12 -21.34 11.96
C PHE A 132 -0.88 -22.21 12.72
N ALA A 133 -1.79 -21.55 13.44
CA ALA A 133 -2.98 -22.15 14.03
C ALA A 133 -4.23 -21.34 13.65
N ALA A 134 -5.21 -21.98 13.02
CA ALA A 134 -6.48 -21.39 12.64
C ALA A 134 -7.60 -21.78 13.62
N PHE A 135 -8.45 -20.81 13.93
CA PHE A 135 -9.52 -20.90 14.93
C PHE A 135 -10.88 -20.70 14.27
N LYS A 136 -11.85 -21.56 14.59
CA LYS A 136 -13.25 -21.46 14.12
C LYS A 136 -14.18 -20.88 15.19
N THR A 137 -15.36 -20.38 14.77
CA THR A 137 -16.39 -19.85 15.69
C THR A 137 -16.87 -20.86 16.72
N ASN A 138 -16.88 -22.16 16.37
CA ASN A 138 -17.23 -23.22 17.32
C ASN A 138 -16.09 -23.54 18.32
N GLY A 139 -14.95 -22.84 18.23
CA GLY A 139 -13.78 -23.06 19.08
C GLY A 139 -12.89 -24.21 18.65
N SER A 140 -13.08 -24.80 17.47
CA SER A 140 -12.16 -25.81 16.94
C SER A 140 -10.88 -25.17 16.40
N ILE A 141 -9.74 -25.87 16.54
CA ILE A 141 -8.41 -25.40 16.17
C ILE A 141 -7.76 -26.37 15.19
N THR A 142 -7.15 -25.83 14.13
CA THR A 142 -6.31 -26.59 13.20
C THR A 142 -4.94 -25.93 13.11
N ALA A 143 -3.86 -26.71 13.15
CA ALA A 143 -2.50 -26.20 12.97
C ALA A 143 -1.84 -26.78 11.70
N TRP A 144 -0.91 -26.03 11.12
CA TRP A 144 -0.08 -26.46 10.00
C TRP A 144 1.26 -25.71 9.97
N GLY A 145 2.23 -26.23 9.20
CA GLY A 145 3.59 -25.70 9.10
C GLY A 145 4.61 -26.62 9.77
N ASN A 146 5.72 -26.06 10.23
CA ASN A 146 6.81 -26.83 10.84
C ASN A 146 6.37 -27.48 12.17
N SER A 147 6.54 -28.79 12.30
CA SER A 147 6.15 -29.57 13.50
C SER A 147 6.83 -29.11 14.78
N ASP A 148 8.10 -28.71 14.69
CA ASP A 148 8.93 -28.31 15.84
C ASP A 148 8.57 -26.91 16.36
N THR A 149 7.74 -26.17 15.62
CA THR A 149 7.26 -24.82 15.99
C THR A 149 5.74 -24.74 16.13
N GLY A 150 5.08 -25.89 16.38
CA GLY A 150 3.64 -25.94 16.65
C GLY A 150 2.75 -26.15 15.43
N GLY A 151 3.33 -26.57 14.30
CA GLY A 151 2.57 -26.92 13.09
C GLY A 151 1.79 -28.23 13.19
N THR A 152 1.97 -28.97 14.29
CA THR A 152 1.23 -30.20 14.61
C THR A 152 0.80 -30.19 16.08
N GLY A 153 -0.08 -31.12 16.47
CA GLY A 153 -0.49 -31.26 17.87
C GLY A 153 -1.56 -30.25 18.33
N ALA A 154 -2.29 -29.63 17.40
CA ALA A 154 -3.48 -28.86 17.75
C ALA A 154 -4.46 -29.73 18.57
N PRO A 155 -5.09 -29.19 19.63
CA PRO A 155 -5.99 -29.96 20.45
C PRO A 155 -7.23 -30.40 19.66
N SER A 156 -7.70 -31.61 19.93
CA SER A 156 -8.97 -32.10 19.40
C SER A 156 -10.16 -31.47 20.13
N GLY A 157 -11.30 -31.39 19.45
CA GLY A 157 -12.55 -30.87 20.02
C GLY A 157 -12.85 -29.43 19.64
N SER A 158 -13.73 -28.82 20.43
CA SER A 158 -14.32 -27.50 20.22
C SER A 158 -14.52 -26.80 21.57
N GLY A 159 -14.93 -25.53 21.55
CA GLY A 159 -15.17 -24.75 22.77
C GLY A 159 -13.95 -23.97 23.30
N TYR A 160 -12.78 -24.06 22.65
CA TYR A 160 -11.71 -23.11 22.91
C TYR A 160 -12.18 -21.70 22.54
N THR A 161 -11.71 -20.71 23.28
CA THR A 161 -12.12 -19.30 23.16
C THR A 161 -10.97 -18.41 22.68
N LYS A 162 -9.72 -18.81 22.93
CA LYS A 162 -8.55 -18.03 22.52
C LYS A 162 -7.31 -18.91 22.34
N ILE A 163 -6.45 -18.51 21.40
CA ILE A 163 -5.09 -19.04 21.23
C ILE A 163 -4.07 -17.96 21.63
N TYR A 164 -2.97 -18.40 22.23
CA TYR A 164 -1.77 -17.63 22.51
C TYR A 164 -0.58 -18.32 21.84
N SER A 165 0.45 -17.56 21.46
CA SER A 165 1.65 -18.12 20.84
C SER A 165 2.93 -17.60 21.49
N THR A 166 3.95 -18.43 21.43
CA THR A 166 5.34 -18.08 21.67
C THR A 166 6.11 -18.14 20.35
N TYR A 167 7.44 -18.15 20.40
CA TYR A 167 8.27 -18.37 19.21
C TYR A 167 7.98 -19.71 18.51
N GLY A 168 7.68 -20.78 19.26
CA GLY A 168 7.58 -22.14 18.70
C GLY A 168 6.42 -22.98 19.23
N ALA A 169 5.49 -22.40 19.98
CA ALA A 169 4.37 -23.15 20.53
C ALA A 169 3.10 -22.32 20.64
N PHE A 170 1.96 -23.02 20.66
CA PHE A 170 0.63 -22.46 20.90
C PHE A 170 0.05 -23.00 22.21
N ALA A 171 -0.78 -22.19 22.87
CA ALA A 171 -1.64 -22.61 23.98
C ALA A 171 -3.05 -22.08 23.75
N ALA A 172 -4.08 -22.84 24.17
CA ALA A 172 -5.48 -22.45 24.01
C ALA A 172 -6.25 -22.56 25.33
N VAL A 173 -7.27 -21.71 25.49
CA VAL A 173 -8.22 -21.69 26.62
C VAL A 173 -9.63 -21.63 26.10
#